data_AF-A0A6C0IW72-F1
#
_entry.id   AF-A0A6C0IW72-F1
#
_cell.length_a   1.000
_cell.length_b   1.000
_cell.length_c   1.000
_cell.angle_alpha   90.00
_cell.angle_beta   90.00
_cell.angle_gamma   90.00
#
_symmetry.space_group_name_H-M   'P 1'
#
loop_
_entity.id
_entity.type
_entity.pdbx_description
1 polymer ?
#
loop_
_entity_poly.entity_id
_entity_poly.type
_entity_poly.pdbx_seq_one_letter_code
_entity_poly.pdbx_strand_id
1 'polypeptide(L)'
;MESTIIKKDSLVKIQKTMSRLKNIDKTLNDDINNIVEKSTKNEKEQLDIALKKYNDSLTKALNSPEVKSKIEKKKNNNESINKLMDKVQTAFQKAIQEINKQPIEEKEKQNKIRQLGKAITEAILSDEEKNILKTINLHMRNLPFQSVKFIC
;
A
#
# COMPACT_ATOMS: atom_id res chain seq x y z
N MET A 1 -40.79 -39.54 59.21
CA MET A 1 -39.92 -38.59 58.49
C MET A 1 -38.95 -38.02 59.50
N GLU A 2 -37.80 -38.66 59.71
CA GLU A 2 -36.81 -38.21 60.69
C GLU A 2 -35.96 -37.11 60.08
N SER A 3 -36.06 -35.89 60.62
CA SER A 3 -35.15 -34.81 60.29
C SER A 3 -33.80 -35.09 60.94
N THR A 4 -32.78 -35.34 60.13
CA THR A 4 -31.41 -35.54 60.59
C THR A 4 -30.88 -34.23 61.19
N ILE A 5 -30.82 -34.14 62.52
CA ILE A 5 -30.23 -32.99 63.22
C ILE A 5 -28.71 -33.02 62.99
N ILE A 6 -28.22 -32.15 62.10
CA ILE A 6 -26.78 -32.00 61.86
C ILE A 6 -26.15 -31.43 63.13
N LYS A 7 -25.25 -32.19 63.76
CA LYS A 7 -24.48 -31.76 64.94
C LYS A 7 -23.63 -30.52 64.60
N LYS A 8 -23.68 -29.48 65.43
CA LYS A 8 -22.97 -28.20 65.29
C LYS A 8 -21.47 -28.36 64.95
N ASP A 9 -20.82 -29.38 65.51
CA ASP A 9 -19.40 -29.67 65.24
C ASP A 9 -19.12 -30.11 63.80
N SER A 10 -20.07 -30.79 63.15
CA SER A 10 -19.97 -31.17 61.74
C SER A 10 -20.01 -29.94 60.83
N LEU A 11 -20.86 -28.96 61.16
CA LEU A 11 -20.95 -27.70 60.42
C LEU A 11 -19.65 -26.88 60.55
N VAL A 12 -19.04 -26.84 61.73
CA VAL A 12 -17.75 -26.15 61.95
C VAL A 12 -16.61 -26.81 61.16
N LYS A 13 -16.57 -28.16 61.09
CA LYS A 13 -15.59 -28.87 60.26
C LYS A 13 -15.78 -28.56 58.77
N ILE A 14 -17.03 -28.55 58.29
CA ILE A 14 -17.36 -28.18 56.90
C ILE A 14 -16.91 -26.74 56.60
N GLN A 15 -17.18 -25.79 57.50
CA GLN A 15 -16.77 -24.39 57.33
C GLN A 15 -15.24 -24.22 57.26
N LYS A 16 -14.49 -24.94 58.10
CA LYS A 16 -13.01 -24.94 58.06
C LYS A 16 -12.48 -25.52 56.76
N THR A 17 -13.03 -26.65 56.32
CA THR A 17 -12.66 -27.26 55.03
C THR A 17 -12.97 -26.32 53.86
N MET A 18 -14.15 -25.70 53.86
CA MET A 18 -14.55 -24.76 52.82
C MET A 18 -13.65 -23.52 52.78
N SER A 19 -13.24 -23.01 53.94
CA SER A 19 -12.30 -21.89 54.03
C SER A 19 -10.91 -22.27 53.50
N ARG A 20 -10.44 -23.48 53.83
CA ARG A 20 -9.16 -24.00 53.29
C ARG A 20 -9.22 -24.17 51.77
N LEU A 21 -10.30 -24.73 51.25
CA LEU A 21 -10.49 -24.91 49.80
C LEU A 21 -10.55 -23.57 49.07
N LYS A 22 -11.23 -22.56 49.62
CA LYS A 22 -11.23 -21.19 49.06
C LYS A 22 -9.84 -20.57 49.00
N ASN A 23 -9.01 -20.79 50.03
CA ASN A 23 -7.64 -20.29 50.03
C ASN A 23 -6.76 -21.00 48.99
N ILE A 24 -6.92 -22.31 48.83
CA ILE A 24 -6.23 -23.08 47.80
C ILE A 24 -6.66 -22.60 46.41
N ASP A 25 -7.95 -22.43 46.17
CA ASP A 25 -8.50 -21.95 44.89
C ASP A 25 -7.97 -20.56 44.52
N LYS A 26 -7.91 -19.64 45.49
CA LYS A 26 -7.31 -18.32 45.28
C LYS A 26 -5.83 -18.42 44.89
N THR A 27 -5.06 -19.23 45.61
CA THR A 27 -3.62 -19.38 45.35
C THR A 27 -3.39 -19.98 43.96
N LEU A 28 -4.17 -21.00 43.58
CA LEU A 28 -4.09 -21.60 42.25
C LEU A 28 -4.47 -20.61 41.15
N ASN A 29 -5.48 -19.77 41.36
CA ASN A 29 -5.84 -18.73 40.39
C ASN A 29 -4.72 -17.70 40.21
N ASP A 30 -4.09 -17.26 41.30
CA ASP A 30 -2.96 -16.34 41.25
C ASP A 30 -1.75 -16.97 40.51
N ASP A 31 -1.45 -18.24 40.77
CA ASP A 31 -0.39 -18.99 40.09
C ASP A 31 -0.67 -19.16 38.59
N ILE A 32 -1.92 -19.50 38.22
CA ILE A 32 -2.33 -19.60 36.81
C ILE A 32 -2.16 -18.25 36.11
N ASN A 33 -2.63 -17.16 36.71
CA ASN A 33 -2.48 -15.82 36.14
C ASN A 33 -1.00 -15.46 35.95
N ASN A 34 -0.14 -15.75 36.93
CA ASN A 34 1.29 -15.50 36.85
C ASN A 34 1.96 -16.30 35.71
N ILE A 35 1.57 -17.58 35.54
CA ILE A 35 2.08 -18.42 34.45
C ILE A 35 1.67 -17.85 33.09
N VAL A 36 0.39 -17.50 32.94
CA VAL A 36 -0.15 -16.93 31.70
C VAL A 36 0.56 -15.62 31.37
N GLU A 37 0.63 -14.68 32.31
CA GLU A 37 1.30 -13.40 32.10
C GLU A 37 2.78 -13.56 31.70
N LYS A 38 3.50 -14.46 32.38
CA LYS A 38 4.91 -14.72 32.09
C LYS A 38 5.09 -15.30 30.69
N SER A 39 4.23 -16.25 30.29
CA SER A 39 4.25 -16.83 28.95
C SER A 39 4.00 -15.77 27.89
N THR A 40 2.96 -14.95 28.06
CA THR A 40 2.61 -13.89 27.10
C THR A 40 3.69 -12.82 26.99
N LYS A 41 4.31 -12.42 28.10
CA LYS A 41 5.45 -11.47 28.07
C LYS A 41 6.63 -12.04 27.28
N ASN A 42 6.98 -13.30 27.53
CA ASN A 42 8.07 -13.97 26.82
C ASN A 42 7.79 -14.14 25.32
N GLU A 43 6.56 -14.51 24.94
CA GLU A 43 6.16 -14.59 23.53
C GLU A 43 6.27 -13.23 22.82
N LYS A 44 5.82 -12.16 23.49
CA LYS A 44 5.94 -10.79 22.96
C LYS A 44 7.41 -10.42 22.74
N GLU A 45 8.29 -10.68 23.71
CA GLU A 45 9.71 -10.38 23.59
C GLU A 45 10.36 -11.15 22.42
N GLN A 46 10.01 -12.42 22.23
CA GLN A 46 10.50 -13.22 21.10
C GLN A 46 10.02 -12.64 19.75
N LEU A 47 8.76 -12.21 19.67
CA LEU A 47 8.22 -11.55 18.49
C LEU A 47 8.97 -10.25 18.18
N ASP A 48 9.18 -9.40 19.19
CA ASP A 48 9.90 -8.13 19.03
C ASP A 48 11.33 -8.35 18.54
N ILE A 49 12.03 -9.36 19.06
CA ILE A 49 13.38 -9.74 18.59
C ILE A 49 13.33 -10.21 17.12
N ALA A 50 12.35 -11.03 16.75
CA ALA A 50 12.20 -11.52 15.37
C ALA A 50 11.92 -10.36 14.39
N LEU A 51 11.02 -9.45 14.75
CA LEU A 51 10.72 -8.25 13.98
C LEU A 51 11.96 -7.37 13.79
N LYS A 52 12.73 -7.16 14.85
CA LYS A 52 13.98 -6.39 14.78
C LYS A 52 14.98 -7.03 13.82
N LYS A 53 15.21 -8.34 13.93
CA LYS A 53 16.12 -9.08 13.02
C LYS A 53 15.68 -9.01 11.56
N TYR A 54 14.37 -9.11 11.30
CA TYR A 54 13.82 -8.98 9.96
C TYR A 54 14.07 -7.58 9.40
N ASN A 55 13.75 -6.54 10.17
CA ASN A 55 13.96 -5.15 9.77
C ASN A 55 15.43 -4.83 9.51
N ASP A 56 16.34 -5.34 10.35
CA ASP A 56 17.78 -5.19 10.14
C ASP A 56 18.24 -5.87 8.84
N SER A 57 17.69 -7.05 8.52
CA SER A 57 18.01 -7.79 7.29
C SER A 57 17.51 -7.05 6.05
N LEU A 58 16.27 -6.54 6.10
CA LEU A 58 15.71 -5.71 5.04
C LEU A 58 16.54 -4.45 4.83
N THR A 59 16.91 -3.77 5.91
CA THR A 59 17.73 -2.55 5.89
C THR A 59 19.10 -2.83 5.26
N LYS A 60 19.73 -3.97 5.59
CA LYS A 60 20.99 -4.39 4.95
C LYS A 60 20.82 -4.68 3.46
N ALA A 61 19.75 -5.37 3.06
CA ALA A 61 19.47 -5.67 1.67
C ALA A 61 19.27 -4.40 0.84
N LEU A 62 18.44 -3.47 1.35
CA LEU A 62 18.21 -2.16 0.72
C LEU A 62 19.48 -1.30 0.67
N ASN A 63 20.35 -1.42 1.67
CA ASN A 63 21.62 -0.70 1.70
C ASN A 63 22.74 -1.38 0.91
N SER A 64 22.52 -2.58 0.38
CA SER A 64 23.54 -3.29 -0.38
C SER A 64 23.96 -2.47 -1.63
N PRO A 65 25.25 -2.47 -1.98
CA PRO A 65 25.74 -1.74 -3.16
C PRO A 65 25.02 -2.13 -4.45
N GLU A 66 24.65 -3.41 -4.59
CA GLU A 66 23.94 -3.91 -5.77
C GLU A 66 22.54 -3.29 -5.90
N VAL A 67 21.76 -3.28 -4.81
CA VAL A 67 20.41 -2.69 -4.81
C VAL A 67 20.49 -1.18 -5.02
N LYS A 68 21.39 -0.49 -4.32
CA LYS A 68 21.61 0.96 -4.53
C LYS A 68 21.97 1.27 -5.98
N SER A 69 22.89 0.51 -6.57
CA SER A 69 23.29 0.66 -7.98
C SER A 69 22.12 0.45 -8.94
N LYS A 70 21.27 -0.56 -8.70
CA LYS A 70 20.05 -0.79 -9.50
C LYS A 70 19.03 0.34 -9.35
N ILE A 71 18.85 0.88 -8.14
CA ILE A 71 17.98 2.05 -7.89
C ILE A 71 18.51 3.28 -8.63
N GLU A 72 19.80 3.56 -8.52
CA GLU A 72 20.44 4.70 -9.20
C GLU A 72 20.34 4.56 -10.72
N LYS A 73 20.61 3.36 -11.27
CA LYS A 73 20.44 3.07 -12.69
C LYS A 73 19.00 3.29 -13.15
N LYS A 74 18.01 2.85 -12.36
CA LYS A 74 16.59 3.10 -12.64
C LYS A 74 16.28 4.60 -12.67
N LYS A 75 16.79 5.37 -11.71
CA LYS A 75 16.64 6.82 -11.67
C LYS A 75 17.25 7.50 -12.90
N ASN A 76 18.49 7.16 -13.25
CA ASN A 76 19.18 7.69 -14.42
C ASN A 76 18.47 7.35 -15.74
N ASN A 77 17.94 6.13 -15.85
CA ASN A 77 17.13 5.74 -17.00
C ASN A 77 15.85 6.58 -17.10
N ASN A 78 15.14 6.80 -15.99
CA ASN A 78 13.95 7.64 -15.97
C ASN A 78 14.26 9.10 -16.36
N GLU A 79 15.35 9.67 -15.85
CA GLU A 79 15.80 11.02 -16.25
C GLU A 79 16.12 11.09 -17.75
N SER A 80 16.72 10.03 -18.30
CA SER A 80 17.04 9.95 -19.73
C SER A 80 15.77 9.84 -20.59
N ILE A 81 14.78 9.07 -20.14
CA ILE A 81 13.46 8.99 -20.78
C ILE A 81 12.78 10.35 -20.80
N ASN A 82 12.77 11.07 -19.66
CA ASN A 82 12.16 12.41 -19.59
C ASN A 82 12.83 13.38 -20.57
N LYS A 83 14.17 13.42 -20.60
CA LYS A 83 14.91 14.25 -21.57
C LYS A 83 14.60 13.90 -23.02
N LEU A 84 14.35 12.62 -23.32
CA LEU A 84 13.97 12.18 -24.65
C LEU A 84 12.55 12.65 -24.99
N MET A 85 11.61 12.55 -24.04
CA MET A 85 10.24 13.04 -24.21
C MET A 85 10.19 14.56 -24.43
N ASP A 86 11.01 15.34 -23.72
CA ASP A 86 11.12 16.79 -23.94
C ASP A 86 11.57 17.13 -25.37
N LYS A 87 12.52 16.35 -25.91
CA LYS A 87 12.98 16.49 -27.30
C LYS A 87 11.88 16.15 -28.29
N VAL A 88 11.15 15.06 -28.06
CA VAL A 88 10.01 14.66 -28.89
C VAL A 88 8.94 15.75 -28.88
N GLN A 89 8.59 16.28 -27.71
CA GLN A 89 7.62 17.37 -27.57
C GLN A 89 8.07 18.62 -28.34
N THR A 90 9.33 19.02 -28.18
CA THR A 90 9.90 20.19 -28.87
C THR A 90 9.86 20.01 -30.40
N ALA A 91 10.24 18.82 -30.89
CA ALA A 91 10.21 18.50 -32.31
C ALA A 91 8.76 18.50 -32.84
N PHE A 92 7.82 17.93 -32.09
CA PHE A 92 6.41 17.90 -32.43
C PHE A 92 5.81 19.32 -32.52
N GLN A 93 6.11 20.18 -31.56
CA GLN A 93 5.67 21.58 -31.57
C GLN A 93 6.22 22.34 -32.79
N LYS A 94 7.50 22.15 -33.12
CA LYS A 94 8.09 22.73 -34.34
C LYS A 94 7.38 22.23 -35.60
N ALA A 95 7.10 20.94 -35.69
CA ALA A 95 6.37 20.38 -36.82
C ALA A 95 4.95 20.95 -36.95
N ILE A 96 4.24 21.14 -35.83
CA ILE A 96 2.93 21.83 -35.82
C ILE A 96 3.06 23.26 -36.35
N GLN A 97 4.06 24.02 -35.88
CA GLN A 97 4.30 25.39 -36.35
C GLN A 97 4.56 25.44 -37.85
N GLU A 98 5.36 24.51 -38.38
CA GLU A 98 5.63 24.42 -39.82
C GLU A 98 4.38 24.05 -40.63
N ILE A 99 3.55 23.12 -40.14
CA ILE A 99 2.26 22.80 -40.76
C ILE A 99 1.35 24.04 -40.78
N ASN A 100 1.31 24.80 -39.68
CA ASN A 100 0.46 25.98 -39.57
C ASN A 100 0.87 27.12 -40.51
N LYS A 101 2.16 27.22 -40.87
CA LYS A 101 2.67 28.19 -41.85
C LYS A 101 2.34 27.82 -43.30
N GLN A 102 1.95 26.57 -43.58
CA GLN A 102 1.62 26.15 -44.95
C GLN A 102 0.33 26.86 -45.44
N PRO A 103 0.27 27.31 -46.70
CA PRO A 103 -0.90 27.94 -47.30
C PRO A 103 -1.92 26.88 -47.74
N ILE A 104 -2.36 26.05 -46.80
CA ILE A 104 -3.37 24.99 -47.00
C ILE A 104 -4.58 25.25 -46.08
N GLU A 105 -5.71 24.61 -46.38
CA GLU A 105 -6.92 24.74 -45.59
C GLU A 105 -6.75 24.22 -44.15
N GLU A 106 -7.45 24.85 -43.22
CA GLU A 106 -7.34 24.55 -41.78
C GLU A 106 -7.71 23.08 -41.46
N LYS A 107 -8.71 22.54 -42.15
CA LYS A 107 -9.10 21.13 -42.01
C LYS A 107 -7.97 20.18 -42.40
N GLU A 108 -7.19 20.54 -43.42
CA GLU A 108 -6.06 19.74 -43.88
C GLU A 108 -4.87 19.83 -42.91
N LYS A 109 -4.62 21.01 -42.33
CA LYS A 109 -3.64 21.19 -41.24
C LYS A 109 -3.96 20.30 -40.05
N GLN A 110 -5.21 20.31 -39.58
CA GLN A 110 -5.66 19.48 -38.47
C GLN A 110 -5.46 17.98 -38.75
N ASN A 111 -5.74 17.54 -39.98
CA ASN A 111 -5.53 16.15 -40.39
C ASN A 111 -4.03 15.77 -40.35
N LYS A 112 -3.14 16.63 -40.87
CA LYS A 112 -1.69 16.42 -40.82
C LYS A 112 -1.17 16.35 -39.39
N ILE A 113 -1.60 17.27 -38.51
CA ILE A 113 -1.23 17.27 -37.09
C ILE A 113 -1.70 15.99 -36.40
N ARG A 114 -2.92 15.53 -36.69
CA ARG A 114 -3.47 14.30 -36.13
C ARG A 114 -2.70 13.06 -36.59
N GLN A 115 -2.32 12.99 -37.86
CA GLN A 115 -1.49 11.90 -38.40
C GLN A 115 -0.12 11.87 -37.72
N LEU A 116 0.51 13.03 -37.56
CA LEU A 116 1.79 13.18 -36.87
C LEU A 116 1.70 12.68 -35.42
N GLY A 117 0.66 13.08 -34.69
CA GLY A 117 0.43 12.63 -33.31
C GLY A 117 0.18 11.13 -33.21
N LYS A 118 -0.52 10.54 -34.18
CA LYS A 118 -0.75 9.08 -34.25
C LYS A 118 0.57 8.33 -34.48
N ALA A 119 1.39 8.77 -35.41
CA ALA A 119 2.68 8.14 -35.71
C ALA A 119 3.62 8.17 -34.50
N ILE A 120 3.67 9.29 -33.76
CA ILE A 120 4.47 9.40 -32.52
C ILE A 120 3.93 8.44 -31.45
N THR A 121 2.61 8.37 -31.28
CA THR A 121 1.99 7.47 -30.30
C THR A 121 2.27 6.00 -30.63
N GLU A 122 2.21 5.63 -31.91
CA GLU A 122 2.52 4.27 -32.39
C GLU A 122 3.99 3.89 -32.19
N ALA A 123 4.91 4.85 -32.31
CA ALA A 123 6.34 4.63 -32.17
C ALA A 123 6.82 4.55 -30.71
N ILE A 124 6.11 5.22 -29.79
CA ILE A 124 6.54 5.35 -28.39
C ILE A 124 5.81 4.39 -27.46
N LEU A 125 4.52 4.17 -27.66
CA LEU A 125 3.72 3.36 -26.75
C LEU A 125 3.76 1.87 -27.14
N SER A 126 3.80 1.02 -26.11
CA SER A 126 3.44 -0.39 -26.22
C SER A 126 1.95 -0.58 -26.47
N ASP A 127 1.55 -1.78 -26.88
CA ASP A 127 0.14 -2.08 -27.15
C ASP A 127 -0.75 -2.01 -25.90
N GLU A 128 -0.19 -2.31 -24.74
CA GLU A 128 -0.87 -2.19 -23.45
C GLU A 128 -1.11 -0.71 -23.09
N GLU A 129 -0.10 0.14 -23.22
CA GLU A 129 -0.22 1.58 -22.99
C GLU A 129 -1.20 2.23 -23.98
N LYS A 130 -1.24 1.77 -25.24
CA LYS A 130 -2.25 2.20 -26.22
C LYS A 130 -3.67 1.84 -25.77
N ASN A 131 -3.87 0.66 -25.17
CA ASN A 131 -5.17 0.25 -24.67
C ASN A 131 -5.61 1.08 -23.46
N ILE A 132 -4.70 1.43 -22.56
CA ILE A 132 -4.97 2.36 -21.46
C ILE A 132 -5.39 3.73 -22.02
N LEU A 133 -4.63 4.26 -22.99
CA LEU A 133 -4.92 5.56 -23.61
C LEU A 133 -6.27 5.58 -24.35
N LYS A 134 -6.65 4.47 -25.01
CA LYS A 134 -7.99 4.33 -25.62
C LYS A 134 -9.09 4.41 -24.57
N THR A 135 -8.93 3.70 -23.44
CA THR A 135 -9.89 3.72 -22.33
C THR A 135 -10.04 5.12 -21.74
N ILE A 136 -8.92 5.84 -21.52
CA ILE A 136 -8.93 7.23 -21.03
C ILE A 136 -9.69 8.13 -22.02
N ASN A 137 -9.38 8.06 -23.32
CA ASN A 137 -10.06 8.87 -24.33
C ASN A 137 -11.56 8.58 -24.40
N LEU A 138 -11.96 7.31 -24.21
CA LEU A 138 -13.36 6.92 -24.18
C LEU A 138 -14.09 7.53 -22.98
N HIS A 139 -13.44 7.58 -21.82
CA HIS A 139 -13.96 8.26 -20.63
C HIS A 139 -14.01 9.78 -20.81
N MET A 140 -12.97 10.41 -21.36
CA MET A 140 -12.94 11.86 -21.58
C MET A 140 -14.04 12.35 -22.53
N ARG A 141 -14.40 11.56 -23.55
CA ARG A 141 -15.52 11.87 -24.45
C ARG A 141 -16.88 11.81 -23.77
N ASN A 142 -16.99 11.05 -22.69
CA ASN A 142 -18.22 10.85 -21.93
C ASN A 142 -18.33 11.78 -20.72
N LEU A 143 -17.31 12.63 -20.46
CA LEU A 143 -17.40 13.66 -19.43
C LEU A 143 -18.31 14.80 -19.92
N PRO A 144 -19.33 15.21 -19.16
CA PRO A 144 -20.11 16.38 -19.50
C PRO A 144 -19.20 17.61 -19.50
N PHE A 145 -19.14 18.34 -20.62
CA PHE A 145 -18.48 19.64 -20.73
C PHE A 145 -19.14 20.63 -19.75
N GLN A 146 -18.67 20.68 -18.51
CA GLN A 146 -18.93 21.81 -17.63
C GLN A 146 -17.93 22.89 -18.02
N SER A 147 -18.42 23.89 -18.77
CA SER A 147 -17.76 25.17 -18.91
C SER A 147 -17.67 25.81 -17.53
N VAL A 148 -16.56 25.58 -16.82
CA VAL A 148 -16.24 26.40 -15.65
C VAL A 148 -15.94 27.80 -16.19
N LYS A 149 -16.96 28.67 -16.18
CA LYS A 149 -16.76 30.11 -16.29
C LYS A 149 -15.87 30.50 -15.10
N PHE A 150 -14.60 30.77 -15.37
CA PHE A 150 -13.82 31.60 -14.46
C PHE A 150 -14.50 32.96 -14.45
N ILE A 151 -15.17 33.27 -13.34
CA ILE A 151 -15.61 34.64 -13.05
C ILE A 151 -14.31 35.38 -12.71
N CYS A 152 -13.86 36.21 -13.65
CA CYS A 152 -12.84 37.23 -13.41
C CYS A 152 -13.39 38.33 -12.49
#